data_AF-A0A9E2IKZ0-F1
#
_entry.id   AF-A0A9E2IKZ0-F1
#
_cell.length_a   1.000
_cell.length_b   1.000
_cell.length_c   1.000
_cell.angle_alpha   90.00
_cell.angle_beta   90.00
_cell.angle_gamma   90.00
#
_symmetry.space_group_name_H-M   'P 1'
#
loop_
_entity.id
_entity.type
_entity.pdbx_description
1 polymer ?
#
loop_
_entity_poly.entity_id
_entity_poly.type
_entity_poly.pdbx_seq_one_letter_code
_entity_poly.pdbx_strand_id
1 'polypeptide(L)' 'MVIYGNAVHSFTNPDSGNDPSSGAAYNEKADKRSWEALLGFFKEIC' A
#
# COMPACT_ATOMS: atom_id res chain seq x y z
N MET A 1 -13.88 -2.83 0.92
CA MET A 1 -12.74 -2.58 1.84
C MET A 1 -11.52 -3.25 1.24
N VAL A 2 -10.46 -2.50 0.92
CA VAL A 2 -9.21 -3.09 0.41
C VAL A 2 -8.26 -3.24 1.59
N ILE A 3 -7.96 -4.48 1.96
CA ILE A 3 -7.09 -4.79 3.10
C ILE A 3 -5.81 -5.41 2.57
N TYR A 4 -4.68 -4.78 2.90
CA TYR A 4 -3.36 -5.28 2.53
C TYR A 4 -2.76 -6.04 3.72
N GLY A 5 -2.73 -7.37 3.64
CA GLY A 5 -2.08 -8.22 4.65
C GLY A 5 -0.59 -7.88 4.76
N ASN A 6 -0.07 -7.82 5.99
CA ASN A 6 1.30 -7.41 6.33
C ASN A 6 1.66 -5.96 5.92
N ALA A 7 0.69 -5.11 5.59
CA ALA A 7 0.95 -3.68 5.41
C ALA A 7 0.71 -2.95 6.73
N VAL A 8 1.72 -2.19 7.16
CA VAL A 8 1.65 -1.27 8.30
C VAL A 8 1.63 0.17 7.80
N HIS A 9 1.71 1.18 8.67
CA HIS A 9 1.68 2.58 8.23
C HIS A 9 2.83 2.89 7.25
N SER A 10 2.64 3.87 6.37
CA SER A 10 3.66 4.26 5.37
C SER A 10 4.09 3.15 4.40
N PHE A 11 3.21 2.17 4.11
CA PHE A 11 3.51 1.06 3.21
C PHE A 11 3.84 1.45 1.76
N THR A 12 3.49 2.66 1.34
CA THR A 12 3.82 3.24 0.02
C THR A 12 5.14 4.01 0.01
N ASN A 13 5.79 4.21 1.17
CA ASN A 13 7.00 5.00 1.27
C ASN A 13 8.25 4.10 1.38
N PRO A 14 9.11 4.03 0.35
CA PRO A 14 10.31 3.20 0.36
C PRO A 14 11.34 3.59 1.43
N ASP A 15 11.30 4.82 1.93
CA ASP A 15 12.17 5.28 3.03
C ASP A 15 11.70 4.80 4.41
N SER A 16 10.52 4.17 4.50
CA SER A 16 10.00 3.64 5.78
C SER A 16 10.67 2.34 6.23
N GLY A 17 11.66 1.83 5.47
CA GLY A 17 12.35 0.58 5.78
C GLY A 17 11.46 -0.65 5.61
N ASN A 18 11.95 -1.84 6.00
CA ASN A 18 11.25 -3.11 5.80
C ASN A 18 10.90 -3.82 7.12
N ASP A 19 10.99 -3.14 8.26
CA ASP A 19 10.68 -3.72 9.58
C ASP A 19 9.27 -3.35 10.04
N PRO A 20 8.27 -4.24 9.90
CA PRO A 20 6.89 -3.95 10.29
C PRO A 20 6.71 -3.87 11.82
N SER A 21 7.71 -4.24 12.61
CA SER A 21 7.64 -4.24 14.08
C SER A 21 7.49 -2.84 14.68
N SER A 22 7.95 -1.81 13.96
CA SER A 22 7.85 -0.39 14.34
C SER A 22 6.48 0.22 14.03
N GLY A 23 5.60 -0.51 13.35
CA GLY A 23 4.28 -0.02 12.94
C GLY A 23 4.29 0.85 11.68
N ALA A 24 5.46 1.12 11.09
CA ALA A 24 5.58 1.74 9.78
C ALA A 24 6.72 1.12 8.97
N ALA A 25 6.40 0.60 7.78
CA ALA A 25 7.32 -0.12 6.92
C ALA A 25 6.81 -0.15 5.49
N TYR A 26 7.72 -0.03 4.54
CA TYR A 26 7.46 -0.18 3.13
C TYR A 26 6.99 -1.60 2.80
N ASN A 27 5.97 -1.70 1.95
CA ASN A 27 5.50 -2.97 1.44
C ASN A 27 5.15 -2.82 -0.04
N GLU A 28 6.10 -3.20 -0.90
CA GLU A 28 5.99 -3.11 -2.36
C GLU A 28 4.70 -3.77 -2.92
N LYS A 29 4.27 -4.89 -2.33
CA LYS A 29 3.04 -5.58 -2.77
C LYS A 29 1.80 -4.78 -2.44
N ALA A 30 1.76 -4.16 -1.25
CA ALA A 30 0.65 -3.31 -0.84
C ALA A 30 0.62 -2.01 -1.65
N ASP A 31 1.79 -1.41 -1.87
CA ASP A 31 1.98 -0.21 -2.70
C ASP A 31 1.40 -0.42 -4.12
N LYS A 32 1.88 -1.43 -4.84
CA LYS A 32 1.40 -1.77 -6.19
C LYS A 32 -0.10 -2.04 -6.24
N ARG A 33 -0.63 -2.86 -5.33
CA ARG A 33 -2.07 -3.18 -5.28
C ARG A 33 -2.92 -1.96 -4.91
N SER A 34 -2.39 -1.03 -4.11
CA SER A 34 -3.06 0.23 -3.79
C SER A 34 -3.15 1.17 -4.98
N TRP A 35 -2.09 1.21 -5.78
CA TRP A 35 -2.07 1.97 -7.01
C TRP A 35 -3.03 1.41 -8.06
N GLU A 36 -3.06 0.09 -8.23
CA GLU A 36 -3.99 -0.57 -9.16
C GLU A 36 -5.45 -0.36 -8.75
N ALA A 37 -5.76 -0.43 -7.45
CA ALA A 37 -7.10 -0.17 -6.94
C ALA A 37 -7.53 1.29 -7.18
N LEU A 38 -6.61 2.25 -7.00
CA LEU A 38 -6.85 3.66 -7.30
C LEU A 38 -7.14 3.89 -8.79
N LEU A 39 -6.34 3.30 -9.68
CA LEU A 39 -6.55 3.39 -11.12
C LEU A 39 -7.86 2.71 -11.56
N GLY A 40 -8.21 1.58 -10.95
CA GLY A 40 -9.49 0.91 -11.18
C GLY A 40 -10.68 1.79 -10.79
N PHE A 41 -10.60 2.45 -9.63
CA PHE A 41 -11.62 3.40 -9.19
C PHE A 41 -11.77 4.59 -10.16
N PHE A 42 -10.66 5.18 -10.61
CA PHE A 42 -10.74 6.28 -11.59
C PHE A 42 -11.32 5.84 -12.93
N LYS A 43 -11.07 4.60 -13.37
CA LYS A 43 -11.69 4.03 -14.58
C LYS A 43 -13.19 3.81 -14.44
N GLU A 44 -13.69 3.58 -13.23
CA GLU A 44 -15.12 3.34 -12.98
C GLU A 44 -15.93 4.65 -12.95
N ILE A 45 -15.28 5.80 -12.73
CA ILE A 45 -15.92 7.11 -12.62
C ILE A 45 -15.96 7.88 -13.97
N CYS A 46 -15.18 7.44 -14.97
CA CYS A 46 -15.16 8.02 -16.32
C CYS A 46 -16.03 7.22 -17.30
#